data_AF-A0A354XW63-F1
#
_entry.id   AF-A0A354XW63-F1
#
_cell.length_a   1.000
_cell.length_b   1.000
_cell.length_c   1.000
_cell.angle_alpha   90.00
_cell.angle_beta   90.00
_cell.angle_gamma   90.00
#
_symmetry.space_group_name_H-M   'P 1'
#
loop_
_entity.id
_entity.type
_entity.pdbx_description
1 polymer ?
#
loop_
_entity_poly.entity_id
_entity_poly.type
_entity_poly.pdbx_seq_one_letter_code
_entity_poly.pdbx_strand_id
1 'polypeptide(L)'
;MKIILSVSILFITFVVSAFPSSDPIMQDQRRDIKTDSVIKNPAYDADLAEKLGADAYGMKNFVLVILKTGSNVTDDKAFITECFRG
;
A
#
# COMPACT_ATOMS: atom_id res chain seq x y z
N MET A 1 31.73 -37.13 33.62
CA MET A 1 31.50 -36.28 32.42
C MET A 1 30.51 -36.86 31.40
N LYS A 2 30.42 -38.19 31.19
CA LYS A 2 29.50 -38.78 30.19
C LYS A 2 27.99 -38.62 30.50
N ILE A 3 27.59 -38.66 31.77
CA ILE A 3 26.17 -38.58 32.20
C ILE A 3 25.59 -37.16 32.03
N ILE A 4 26.38 -36.12 32.33
CA ILE A 4 25.94 -34.72 32.22
C ILE A 4 25.72 -34.31 30.75
N LEU A 5 26.54 -34.83 29.84
CA LEU A 5 26.39 -34.61 28.40
C LEU A 5 25.12 -35.29 27.84
N SER A 6 24.78 -36.50 28.33
CA SER A 6 23.59 -37.23 27.89
C SER A 6 22.27 -36.63 28.40
N VAL A 7 22.26 -36.06 29.62
CA VAL A 7 21.07 -35.41 30.18
C VAL A 7 20.78 -34.09 29.47
N SER A 8 21.82 -33.36 29.05
CA SER A 8 21.65 -32.12 28.26
C SER A 8 21.15 -32.41 26.84
N ILE A 9 21.64 -33.46 26.18
CA ILE A 9 21.17 -33.88 24.85
C ILE A 9 19.70 -34.31 24.90
N LEU A 10 19.29 -35.05 25.93
CA LEU A 10 17.90 -35.50 26.08
C LEU A 10 16.94 -34.33 26.36
N PHE A 11 17.39 -33.30 27.09
CA PHE A 11 16.61 -32.08 27.33
C PHE A 11 16.42 -31.24 26.06
N ILE A 12 17.45 -31.13 25.20
CA ILE A 12 17.35 -30.37 23.94
C ILE A 12 16.35 -31.03 22.98
N THR A 13 16.29 -32.36 22.94
CA THR A 13 15.33 -33.08 22.09
C THR A 13 13.89 -32.99 22.58
N PHE A 14 13.66 -32.82 23.89
CA PHE A 14 12.30 -32.70 24.46
C PHE A 14 11.66 -31.31 24.22
N VAL A 15 12.47 -30.25 24.17
CA VAL A 15 11.96 -28.88 23.94
C VAL A 15 11.49 -28.68 22.49
N VAL A 16 12.03 -29.44 21.53
CA VAL A 16 11.67 -29.29 20.10
C VAL A 16 10.27 -29.80 19.76
N SER A 17 9.70 -30.74 20.54
CA SER A 17 8.36 -31.29 20.28
C SER A 17 7.22 -30.54 20.99
N ALA A 18 7.53 -29.51 21.79
CA ALA A 18 6.54 -28.76 22.57
C ALA A 18 6.06 -27.46 21.90
N PHE A 19 6.47 -27.19 20.66
CA PHE A 19 5.82 -26.18 19.83
C PHE A 19 4.74 -26.88 19.01
N PRO A 20 3.45 -26.83 19.39
CA PRO A 20 2.41 -27.17 18.45
C PRO A 20 2.63 -26.24 17.25
N SER A 21 2.91 -26.85 16.09
CA SER A 21 2.76 -26.15 14.82
C SER A 21 1.40 -25.48 14.89
N SER A 22 1.39 -24.15 14.87
CA SER A 22 0.18 -23.44 14.51
C SER A 22 -0.22 -24.08 13.18
N ASP A 23 -1.33 -24.80 13.16
CA ASP A 23 -1.91 -25.27 11.91
C ASP A 23 -1.84 -24.06 10.97
N PRO A 24 -1.20 -24.14 9.79
CA PRO A 24 -1.40 -23.10 8.82
C PRO A 24 -2.90 -23.14 8.57
N ILE A 25 -3.61 -22.13 9.07
CA ILE A 25 -4.94 -21.83 8.59
C ILE A 25 -4.72 -21.57 7.10
N MET A 26 -4.90 -22.62 6.31
CA MET A 26 -5.11 -22.57 4.88
C MET A 26 -6.49 -21.94 4.70
N GLN A 27 -6.56 -20.64 5.01
CA GLN A 27 -7.51 -19.78 4.35
C GLN A 27 -6.93 -19.64 2.94
N ASP A 28 -7.40 -20.50 2.03
CA ASP A 28 -7.33 -20.26 0.61
C ASP A 28 -8.14 -19.00 0.30
N GLN A 29 -7.60 -17.84 0.68
CA GLN A 29 -7.90 -16.63 -0.05
C GLN A 29 -7.07 -16.70 -1.31
N ARG A 30 -7.57 -17.45 -2.29
CA ARG A 30 -7.51 -17.04 -3.68
C ARG A 30 -8.09 -15.64 -3.76
N ARG A 31 -7.30 -14.64 -3.38
CA ARG A 31 -7.43 -13.32 -3.99
C ARG A 31 -7.07 -13.59 -5.44
N ASP A 32 -8.10 -13.74 -6.27
CA ASP A 32 -7.96 -13.52 -7.69
C ASP A 32 -7.07 -12.30 -7.83
N ILE A 33 -5.89 -12.51 -8.41
CA ILE A 33 -5.07 -11.40 -8.90
C ILE A 33 -5.91 -10.85 -10.06
N LYS A 34 -6.92 -10.05 -9.72
CA LYS A 34 -7.55 -9.16 -10.66
C LYS A 34 -6.46 -8.17 -10.98
N THR A 35 -5.73 -8.49 -12.06
CA THR A 35 -4.81 -7.55 -12.68
C THR A 35 -5.67 -6.39 -13.14
N ASP A 36 -5.89 -5.41 -12.25
CA ASP A 36 -6.68 -4.20 -12.50
C ASP A 36 -6.13 -3.38 -13.68
N SER A 37 -4.95 -3.75 -14.17
CA SER A 37 -4.28 -3.21 -15.35
C SER A 37 -4.71 -3.83 -16.70
N VAL A 38 -5.60 -4.84 -16.73
CA VAL A 38 -6.00 -5.53 -18.00
C VAL A 38 -7.39 -5.13 -18.50
N ILE A 39 -8.18 -4.40 -17.71
CA ILE A 39 -9.48 -3.91 -18.18
C ILE A 39 -9.28 -2.62 -18.98
N LYS A 40 -9.30 -2.72 -20.30
CA LYS A 40 -9.30 -1.54 -21.20
C LYS A 40 -10.54 -0.70 -20.91
N ASN A 41 -10.33 0.55 -20.53
CA ASN A 41 -11.43 1.50 -20.35
C ASN A 41 -12.09 1.77 -21.72
N PRO A 42 -13.37 1.40 -21.95
CA PRO A 42 -14.04 1.63 -23.22
C PRO A 42 -14.28 3.12 -23.52
N ALA A 43 -14.18 3.99 -22.51
CA ALA A 43 -14.27 5.44 -22.65
C ALA A 43 -12.90 6.14 -22.75
N TYR A 44 -11.82 5.39 -23.00
CA TYR A 44 -10.50 5.97 -23.19
C TYR A 44 -10.41 6.72 -24.53
N ASP A 45 -10.05 8.00 -24.47
CA ASP A 45 -9.79 8.87 -25.62
C ASP A 45 -8.29 9.22 -25.64
N ALA A 46 -7.57 8.66 -26.62
CA ALA A 46 -6.12 8.81 -26.75
C ALA A 46 -5.71 10.24 -27.15
N ASP A 47 -6.45 10.86 -28.07
CA ASP A 47 -6.16 12.20 -28.57
C ASP A 47 -6.36 13.23 -27.47
N LEU A 48 -7.41 13.05 -26.66
CA LEU A 48 -7.65 13.89 -25.48
C LEU A 48 -6.57 13.70 -24.42
N ALA A 49 -6.15 12.46 -24.17
CA ALA A 49 -5.09 12.15 -23.22
C ALA A 49 -3.77 12.80 -23.62
N GLU A 50 -3.38 12.69 -24.89
CA GLU A 50 -2.17 13.34 -25.44
C GLU A 50 -2.26 14.86 -25.32
N LYS A 51 -3.39 15.45 -25.73
CA LYS A 51 -3.62 16.90 -25.65
C LYS A 51 -3.50 17.45 -24.22
N LEU A 52 -3.93 16.68 -23.22
CA LEU A 52 -3.88 17.06 -21.80
C LEU A 52 -2.55 16.71 -21.12
N GLY A 53 -1.59 16.13 -21.86
CA GLY A 53 -0.28 15.73 -21.33
C GLY A 53 -0.40 14.59 -20.33
N ALA A 54 -1.29 13.64 -20.58
CA ALA A 54 -1.43 12.45 -19.79
C ALA A 54 -0.21 11.52 -19.97
N ASP A 55 0.06 10.68 -18.97
CA ASP A 55 1.08 9.64 -19.04
C ASP A 55 0.65 8.44 -19.89
N ALA A 56 1.51 7.41 -19.98
CA ALA A 56 1.24 6.18 -20.72
C ALA A 56 0.00 5.40 -20.23
N TYR A 57 -0.51 5.71 -19.05
CA TYR A 57 -1.72 5.13 -18.47
C TYR A 57 -2.96 6.02 -18.68
N GLY A 58 -2.82 7.18 -19.35
CA GLY A 58 -3.91 8.13 -19.53
C GLY A 58 -4.21 8.98 -18.29
N MET A 59 -3.27 9.07 -17.34
CA MET A 59 -3.44 9.88 -16.13
C MET A 59 -2.81 11.26 -16.28
N LYS A 60 -3.49 12.29 -15.76
CA LYS A 60 -2.93 13.64 -15.65
C LYS A 60 -1.85 13.67 -14.56
N ASN A 61 -0.75 14.37 -14.82
CA ASN A 61 0.28 14.58 -13.80
C ASN A 61 -0.25 15.45 -12.65
N PHE A 62 -0.08 14.99 -11.41
CA PHE A 62 -0.42 15.72 -10.19
C PHE A 62 0.83 16.02 -9.38
N VAL A 63 0.90 17.22 -8.80
CA VAL A 63 1.92 17.59 -7.82
C VAL A 63 1.27 17.61 -6.45
N LEU A 64 1.74 16.75 -5.55
CA LEU A 64 1.33 16.78 -4.15
C LEU A 64 2.04 17.93 -3.45
N VAL A 65 1.28 18.93 -3.01
CA VAL A 65 1.79 20.05 -2.22
C VAL A 65 1.35 19.87 -0.77
N ILE A 66 2.31 19.79 0.15
CA ILE A 66 2.06 19.81 1.58
C ILE A 66 2.51 21.17 2.11
N LEU A 67 1.56 21.95 2.61
CA LEU A 67 1.84 23.26 3.18
C LEU A 67 2.38 23.11 4.61
N LYS A 68 3.35 23.97 4.97
CA LYS A 68 3.72 24.15 6.38
C LYS A 68 2.67 24.99 7.10
N THR A 69 2.55 24.81 8.40
CA THR A 69 1.70 25.67 9.25
C THR A 69 2.30 27.09 9.33
N GLY A 70 1.44 28.10 9.44
CA GLY A 70 1.83 29.51 9.51
C GLY A 70 0.63 30.44 9.61
N SER A 71 0.86 31.71 9.97
CA SER A 71 -0.20 32.73 9.99
C SER A 71 -0.57 33.14 8.55
N ASN A 72 -1.87 33.22 8.28
CA ASN A 72 -2.41 33.80 7.05
C ASN A 72 -3.13 35.10 7.44
N VAL A 73 -2.73 36.22 6.82
CA VAL A 73 -3.28 37.56 7.09
C VAL A 73 -4.26 38.03 6.01
N THR A 74 -4.63 37.15 5.07
CA THR A 74 -5.53 37.48 3.96
C THR A 74 -6.96 37.60 4.49
N ASP A 75 -7.57 38.76 4.34
CA ASP A 75 -8.92 39.07 4.81
C ASP A 75 -9.92 39.33 3.67
N ASP A 76 -9.44 39.49 2.44
CA ASP A 76 -10.28 39.67 1.25
C ASP A 76 -11.15 38.43 0.99
N LYS A 77 -12.43 38.57 1.32
CA LYS A 77 -13.44 37.53 1.16
C LYS A 77 -13.64 37.14 -0.31
N ALA A 78 -13.57 38.09 -1.24
CA ALA A 78 -13.79 37.80 -2.65
C ALA A 78 -12.66 36.91 -3.19
N PHE A 79 -11.42 37.25 -2.85
CA PHE A 79 -10.24 36.45 -3.20
C PHE A 79 -10.29 35.05 -2.60
N ILE A 80 -10.66 34.91 -1.32
CA ILE A 80 -10.80 33.60 -0.67
C ILE A 80 -11.85 32.77 -1.40
N THR A 81 -13.02 33.34 -1.70
CA THR A 81 -14.07 32.62 -2.44
C THR A 81 -13.60 32.15 -3.82
N GLU A 82 -12.79 32.96 -4.52
CA GLU A 82 -12.22 32.57 -5.82
C GLU A 82 -11.28 31.36 -5.71
N CYS A 83 -10.37 31.36 -4.74
CA CYS A 83 -9.38 30.29 -4.56
C CYS A 83 -10.00 28.93 -4.23
N PHE A 84 -11.18 28.92 -3.61
CA PHE A 84 -11.86 27.69 -3.14
C PHE A 84 -13.09 27.31 -3.98
N ARG A 85 -13.26 27.88 -5.18
CA ARG A 85 -14.41 27.60 -6.07
C ARG A 85 -14.30 26.29 -6.86
N GLY A 86 -13.39 25.41 -6.46
CA GLY A 86 -13.07 24.14 -7.14
C GLY A 86 -14.27 23.21 -7.34
#